data_AF-A0A939REV6-F1
#
_entry.id   AF-A0A939REV6-F1
#
_cell.length_a   1.000
_cell.length_b   1.000
_cell.length_c   1.000
_cell.angle_alpha   90.00
_cell.angle_beta   90.00
_cell.angle_gamma   90.00
#
_symmetry.space_group_name_H-M   'P 1'
#
loop_
_entity.id
_entity.type
_entity.pdbx_description
1 polymer ?
#
loop_
_entity_poly.entity_id
_entity_poly.type
_entity_poly.pdbx_seq_one_letter_code
_entity_poly.pdbx_strand_id
1 'polypeptide(L)'
;MNKIIAFFKKEMMLTLALAAAVIALFITPPSKDLLSGIDWRTLGTLFMMLTVLEGFKQENIFLPFIRFAGRFVTMPGLSFFLICCVFFSSMFVTNDVSLIIFVPLTIILFRAGNKEKYILPVISMENIAAIRGSLLTPFGSPQNLFLYGRSGVSAPVFMLHMSPLWVTSFILLFIFVKVLYRKDPKMAVYEAAAGNAASGQSGTSTTSVEWDPARKHKRIIYLCLFVLIVWTIVSRTGYWYISALAVLAAVLLSDRKILLKTDYVLLATFLCFFIFSASIAANEK
;
A
#
# COMPACT_ATOMS: atom_id res chain seq x y z
N MET A 1 22.63 11.65 21.42
CA MET A 1 22.77 12.51 20.22
C MET A 1 22.98 11.71 18.94
N ASN A 2 23.96 10.80 18.86
CA ASN A 2 24.25 10.05 17.61
C ASN A 2 23.09 9.20 17.07
N LYS A 3 22.27 8.57 17.94
CA LYS A 3 21.08 7.81 17.51
C LYS A 3 19.99 8.70 16.91
N ILE A 4 19.82 9.91 17.44
CA ILE A 4 18.81 10.88 16.96
C ILE A 4 19.24 11.41 15.59
N ILE A 5 20.51 11.82 15.46
CA ILE A 5 21.07 12.29 14.19
C ILE A 5 21.06 11.18 13.13
N ALA A 6 21.36 9.93 13.51
CA ALA A 6 21.28 8.79 12.60
C ALA A 6 19.84 8.49 12.16
N PHE A 7 18.86 8.65 13.05
CA PHE A 7 17.44 8.50 12.72
C PHE A 7 16.97 9.55 11.71
N PHE A 8 17.31 10.83 11.91
CA PHE A 8 16.97 11.89 10.95
C PHE A 8 17.68 11.70 9.59
N LYS A 9 18.96 11.25 9.58
CA LYS A 9 19.63 10.92 8.32
C LYS A 9 18.98 9.75 7.57
N LYS A 10 18.36 8.81 8.30
CA LYS A 10 17.66 7.66 7.73
C LYS A 10 16.29 8.05 7.16
N GLU A 11 15.53 8.87 7.90
CA GLU A 11 14.19 9.32 7.52
C GLU A 11 14.25 10.73 6.92
N MET A 12 14.85 10.84 5.72
CA MET A 12 15.08 12.15 5.06
C MET A 12 13.77 12.92 4.83
N MET A 13 12.68 12.21 4.47
CA MET A 13 11.37 12.83 4.24
C MET A 13 10.79 13.45 5.53
N LEU A 14 10.81 12.72 6.65
CA LEU A 14 10.38 13.24 7.94
C LEU A 14 11.25 14.43 8.39
N THR A 15 12.56 14.36 8.15
CA THR A 15 13.49 15.43 8.51
C THR A 15 13.17 16.73 7.79
N LEU A 16 12.95 16.66 6.48
CA LEU A 16 12.58 17.81 5.67
C LEU A 16 11.20 18.34 6.05
N ALA A 17 10.23 17.45 6.28
CA ALA A 17 8.89 17.83 6.73
C ALA A 17 8.92 18.54 8.09
N LEU A 18 9.70 18.00 9.04
CA LEU A 18 9.86 18.59 10.37
C LEU A 18 10.54 19.96 10.28
N ALA A 19 11.59 20.10 9.48
CA ALA A 19 12.25 21.39 9.26
C ALA A 19 11.28 22.43 8.70
N ALA A 20 10.48 22.06 7.70
CA ALA A 20 9.45 22.92 7.13
C ALA A 20 8.38 23.30 8.17
N ALA A 21 7.91 22.34 8.97
CA ALA A 21 6.93 22.59 10.03
C ALA A 21 7.47 23.52 11.12
N VAL A 22 8.74 23.36 11.52
CA VAL A 22 9.40 24.23 12.51
C VAL A 22 9.52 25.65 11.96
N ILE A 23 9.95 25.81 10.70
CA ILE A 23 10.01 27.13 10.05
C ILE A 23 8.61 27.77 10.01
N ALA A 24 7.58 27.01 9.63
CA ALA A 24 6.20 27.47 9.64
C ALA A 24 5.74 27.93 11.04
N LEU A 25 6.10 27.22 12.11
CA LEU A 25 5.73 27.59 13.48
C LEU A 25 6.45 28.87 13.97
N PHE A 26 7.62 29.20 13.42
CA PHE A 26 8.25 30.50 13.67
C PHE A 26 7.52 31.65 12.98
N ILE A 27 6.94 31.42 11.80
CA ILE A 27 6.18 32.43 11.05
C ILE A 27 4.78 32.61 11.65
N THR A 28 4.09 31.49 11.91
CA THR A 28 2.76 31.46 12.51
C THR A 28 2.84 30.70 13.83
N PRO A 29 2.89 31.41 14.98
CA PRO A 29 2.91 30.78 16.29
C PRO A 29 1.72 29.83 16.48
N PRO A 30 1.85 28.78 17.29
CA PRO A 30 0.77 27.83 17.55
C PRO A 30 -0.45 28.55 18.16
N SER A 31 -1.47 28.77 17.34
CA SER A 31 -2.74 29.37 17.70
C SER A 31 -3.89 28.37 17.53
N LYS A 32 -5.06 28.67 18.12
CA LYS A 32 -6.27 27.85 17.92
C LYS A 32 -6.65 27.78 16.44
N ASP A 33 -6.43 28.86 15.70
CA ASP A 33 -6.73 28.94 14.27
C ASP A 33 -5.79 28.01 13.47
N LEU A 34 -4.49 28.00 13.78
CA LEU A 34 -3.53 27.08 13.16
C LEU A 34 -3.88 25.62 13.44
N LEU A 35 -4.23 25.29 14.69
CA LEU A 35 -4.64 23.94 15.08
C LEU A 35 -5.93 23.51 14.37
N SER A 36 -6.88 24.43 14.18
CA SER A 36 -8.11 24.15 13.44
C SER A 36 -7.88 23.96 11.93
N GLY A 37 -6.81 24.56 11.39
CA GLY A 37 -6.42 24.44 9.98
C GLY A 37 -5.71 23.13 9.63
N ILE A 38 -5.32 22.32 10.62
CA ILE A 38 -4.75 20.99 10.38
C ILE A 38 -5.86 20.04 9.91
N ASP A 39 -5.59 19.27 8.85
CA ASP A 39 -6.53 18.25 8.35
C ASP A 39 -6.53 16.99 9.24
N TRP A 40 -7.16 17.12 10.42
CA TRP A 40 -7.32 16.05 11.40
C TRP A 40 -8.05 14.83 10.84
N ARG A 41 -8.95 15.05 9.90
CA ARG A 41 -9.72 13.98 9.27
C ARG A 41 -8.82 13.12 8.40
N THR A 42 -7.97 13.73 7.59
CA THR A 42 -6.97 12.99 6.81
C THR A 42 -5.98 12.26 7.72
N LEU A 43 -5.52 12.88 8.81
CA LEU A 43 -4.65 12.19 9.78
C LEU A 43 -5.33 10.97 10.42
N GLY A 44 -6.58 11.12 10.88
CA GLY A 44 -7.32 10.02 11.49
C GLY A 44 -7.58 8.87 10.52
N THR A 45 -7.90 9.19 9.27
CA THR A 45 -8.11 8.18 8.21
C THR A 45 -6.80 7.48 7.82
N LEU A 46 -5.68 8.19 7.72
CA LEU A 46 -4.36 7.60 7.53
C LEU A 46 -4.00 6.65 8.69
N PHE A 47 -4.20 7.08 9.94
CA PHE A 47 -3.94 6.24 11.11
C PHE A 47 -4.75 4.93 11.08
N MET A 48 -6.06 5.02 10.86
CA MET A 48 -6.93 3.84 10.77
C MET A 48 -6.46 2.89 9.67
N MET A 49 -6.16 3.45 8.50
CA MET A 49 -5.73 2.70 7.33
C MET A 49 -4.41 1.97 7.61
N LEU A 50 -3.36 2.68 8.00
CA LEU A 50 -2.04 2.10 8.29
C LEU A 50 -2.12 1.00 9.36
N THR A 51 -2.98 1.17 10.37
CA THR A 51 -3.18 0.17 11.43
C THR A 51 -3.84 -1.11 10.89
N VAL A 52 -4.92 -1.00 10.10
CA VAL A 52 -5.60 -2.17 9.54
C VAL A 52 -4.74 -2.90 8.51
N LEU A 53 -3.94 -2.14 7.74
CA LEU A 53 -3.00 -2.71 6.77
C LEU A 53 -1.89 -3.53 7.43
N GLU A 54 -1.38 -3.07 8.57
CA GLU A 54 -0.43 -3.86 9.36
C GLU A 54 -1.08 -5.15 9.90
N GLY A 55 -2.37 -5.09 10.26
CA GLY A 55 -3.16 -6.29 10.57
C GLY A 55 -3.31 -7.25 9.39
N PHE A 56 -3.55 -6.74 8.18
CA PHE A 56 -3.61 -7.56 6.97
C PHE A 56 -2.28 -8.29 6.71
N LYS A 57 -1.16 -7.58 6.89
CA LYS A 57 0.20 -8.12 6.76
C LYS A 57 0.46 -9.21 7.81
N GLN A 58 0.14 -8.93 9.08
CA GLN A 58 0.35 -9.88 10.17
C GLN A 58 -0.48 -11.16 10.01
N GLU A 59 -1.71 -11.03 9.53
CA GLU A 59 -2.65 -12.16 9.37
C GLU A 59 -2.56 -12.84 7.99
N ASN A 60 -1.58 -12.46 7.16
CA ASN A 60 -1.32 -13.01 5.83
C ASN A 60 -2.58 -13.09 4.95
N ILE A 61 -3.41 -12.05 4.96
CA ILE A 61 -4.71 -12.04 4.24
C ILE A 61 -4.53 -12.27 2.74
N PHE A 62 -3.37 -11.93 2.18
CA PHE A 62 -3.07 -12.06 0.76
C PHE A 62 -2.53 -13.45 0.33
N LEU A 63 -2.41 -14.40 1.25
CA LEU A 63 -1.93 -15.76 0.97
C LEU A 63 -2.64 -16.48 -0.20
N PRO A 64 -3.96 -16.33 -0.43
CA PRO A 64 -4.63 -16.95 -1.58
C PRO A 64 -4.05 -16.48 -2.92
N PHE A 65 -3.70 -15.19 -3.03
CA PHE A 65 -3.07 -14.63 -4.22
C PHE A 65 -1.66 -15.20 -4.43
N ILE A 66 -0.91 -15.38 -3.34
CA ILE A 66 0.41 -16.02 -3.34
C ILE A 66 0.32 -17.45 -3.89
N ARG A 67 -0.63 -18.25 -3.38
CA ARG A 67 -0.84 -19.64 -3.85
C ARG A 67 -1.29 -19.68 -5.30
N PHE A 68 -2.10 -18.72 -5.72
CA PHE A 68 -2.59 -18.63 -7.09
C PHE A 68 -1.46 -18.26 -8.07
N ALA A 69 -0.50 -17.42 -7.65
CA ALA A 69 0.70 -17.10 -8.43
C ALA A 69 1.48 -18.37 -8.83
N GLY A 70 1.58 -19.34 -7.92
CA GLY A 70 2.27 -20.62 -8.17
C GLY A 70 1.62 -21.53 -9.22
N ARG A 71 0.41 -21.21 -9.69
CA ARG A 71 -0.29 -22.00 -10.73
C ARG A 71 0.08 -21.57 -12.15
N PHE A 72 0.75 -20.44 -12.33
CA PHE A 72 1.13 -19.97 -13.65
C PHE A 72 2.28 -20.78 -14.23
N VAL A 73 2.09 -21.25 -15.46
CA VAL A 73 3.07 -22.10 -16.17
C VAL A 73 4.01 -21.25 -17.04
N THR A 74 3.62 -20.01 -17.40
CA THR A 74 4.40 -19.14 -18.28
C THR A 74 4.86 -17.85 -17.58
N MET A 75 6.09 -17.41 -17.86
CA MET A 75 6.68 -16.19 -17.31
C MET A 75 5.90 -14.91 -17.63
N PRO A 76 5.38 -14.70 -18.86
CA PRO A 76 4.54 -13.53 -19.14
C PRO A 76 3.24 -13.55 -18.34
N GLY A 77 2.62 -14.73 -18.20
CA GLY A 77 1.39 -14.90 -17.42
C GLY A 77 1.63 -14.62 -15.94
N LEU A 78 2.70 -15.20 -15.38
CA LEU A 78 3.10 -14.96 -13.99
C LEU A 78 3.42 -13.49 -13.73
N SER A 79 4.23 -12.86 -14.60
CA SER A 79 4.60 -11.45 -14.46
C SER A 79 3.37 -10.54 -14.51
N PHE A 80 2.50 -10.76 -15.50
CA PHE A 80 1.28 -9.97 -15.64
C PHE A 80 0.34 -10.18 -14.45
N PHE A 81 0.24 -11.40 -13.93
CA PHE A 81 -0.56 -11.69 -12.74
C PHE A 81 -0.04 -10.95 -11.51
N LEU A 82 1.26 -11.00 -11.24
CA LEU A 82 1.89 -10.30 -10.11
C LEU A 82 1.70 -8.77 -10.23
N ILE A 83 1.92 -8.22 -11.41
CA ILE A 83 1.67 -6.81 -11.71
C ILE A 83 0.19 -6.45 -11.49
N CYS A 84 -0.75 -7.30 -11.94
CA CYS A 84 -2.18 -7.11 -11.69
C CYS A 84 -2.50 -7.16 -10.18
N CYS A 85 -1.94 -8.12 -9.44
CA CYS A 85 -2.10 -8.18 -8.00
C CYS A 85 -1.67 -6.88 -7.34
N VAL A 86 -0.51 -6.33 -7.71
CA VAL A 86 -0.05 -5.04 -7.20
C VAL A 86 -0.97 -3.89 -7.64
N PHE A 87 -1.35 -3.83 -8.92
CA PHE A 87 -2.19 -2.78 -9.49
C PHE A 87 -3.57 -2.67 -8.85
N PHE A 88 -4.24 -3.81 -8.64
CA PHE A 88 -5.57 -3.83 -8.04
C PHE A 88 -5.51 -3.78 -6.52
N SER A 89 -4.52 -4.43 -5.88
CA SER A 89 -4.39 -4.34 -4.42
C SER A 89 -4.03 -2.94 -3.95
N SER A 90 -3.22 -2.18 -4.70
CA SER A 90 -2.80 -0.84 -4.29
C SER A 90 -3.94 0.18 -4.25
N MET A 91 -5.07 -0.10 -4.91
CA MET A 91 -6.33 0.65 -4.73
C MET A 91 -6.84 0.60 -3.30
N PHE A 92 -6.55 -0.50 -2.60
CA PHE A 92 -7.13 -0.83 -1.31
C PHE A 92 -6.11 -0.85 -0.19
N VAL A 93 -4.87 -1.20 -0.48
CA VAL A 93 -3.87 -1.57 0.53
C VAL A 93 -2.77 -0.52 0.64
N THR A 94 -2.83 0.55 -0.16
CA THR A 94 -1.74 1.51 -0.44
C THR A 94 -0.58 0.90 -1.24
N ASN A 95 0.09 1.75 -2.03
CA ASN A 95 1.17 1.37 -2.93
C ASN A 95 2.33 0.68 -2.20
N ASP A 96 2.76 1.21 -1.05
CA ASP A 96 3.95 0.71 -0.35
C ASP A 96 3.69 -0.66 0.29
N VAL A 97 2.55 -0.82 0.94
CA VAL A 97 2.18 -2.10 1.56
C VAL A 97 1.96 -3.18 0.49
N SER A 98 1.31 -2.84 -0.64
CA SER A 98 1.21 -3.76 -1.79
C SER A 98 2.59 -4.24 -2.26
N LEU A 99 3.56 -3.35 -2.41
CA LEU A 99 4.92 -3.73 -2.82
C LEU A 99 5.62 -4.60 -1.79
N ILE A 100 5.51 -4.27 -0.49
CA ILE A 100 6.09 -5.08 0.60
C ILE A 100 5.57 -6.51 0.58
N ILE A 101 4.33 -6.72 0.16
CA ILE A 101 3.71 -8.06 0.08
C ILE A 101 4.16 -8.81 -1.17
N PHE A 102 4.06 -8.19 -2.35
CA PHE A 102 4.21 -8.90 -3.62
C PHE A 102 5.64 -8.93 -4.15
N VAL A 103 6.48 -7.91 -3.89
CA VAL A 103 7.87 -7.89 -4.38
C VAL A 103 8.70 -9.08 -3.87
N PRO A 104 8.65 -9.47 -2.58
CA PRO A 104 9.35 -10.66 -2.11
C PRO A 104 8.90 -11.94 -2.83
N LEU A 105 7.60 -12.05 -3.11
CA LEU A 105 7.05 -13.19 -3.86
C LEU A 105 7.63 -13.25 -5.27
N THR A 106 7.67 -12.11 -5.97
CA THR A 106 8.25 -12.00 -7.32
C THR A 106 9.70 -12.46 -7.34
N ILE A 107 10.50 -12.03 -6.36
CA ILE A 107 11.91 -12.45 -6.23
C ILE A 107 12.00 -13.97 -6.02
N ILE A 108 11.19 -14.54 -5.12
CA ILE A 108 11.22 -15.97 -4.79
C ILE A 108 10.83 -16.81 -6.02
N LEU A 109 9.71 -16.49 -6.67
CA LEU A 109 9.22 -17.26 -7.82
C LEU A 109 10.17 -17.20 -9.01
N PHE A 110 10.78 -16.04 -9.26
CA PHE A 110 11.68 -15.89 -10.40
C PHE A 110 13.02 -16.56 -10.16
N ARG A 111 13.55 -16.54 -8.92
CA ARG A 111 14.74 -17.33 -8.55
C ARG A 111 14.48 -18.82 -8.62
N ALA A 112 13.31 -19.28 -8.16
CA ALA A 112 12.95 -20.69 -8.24
C ALA A 112 12.86 -21.19 -9.70
N GLY A 113 12.54 -20.30 -10.65
CA GLY A 113 12.57 -20.58 -12.09
C GLY A 113 13.91 -20.34 -12.79
N ASN A 114 14.98 -19.95 -12.08
CA ASN A 114 16.25 -19.47 -12.65
C ASN A 114 16.06 -18.32 -13.68
N LYS A 115 15.16 -17.38 -13.36
CA LYS A 115 14.74 -16.26 -14.21
C LYS A 115 15.13 -14.90 -13.61
N GLU A 116 16.29 -14.82 -12.94
CA GLU A 116 16.76 -13.61 -12.22
C GLU A 116 16.81 -12.37 -13.11
N LYS A 117 17.14 -12.55 -14.40
CA LYS A 117 17.22 -11.45 -15.38
C LYS A 117 15.92 -10.66 -15.53
N TYR A 118 14.77 -11.23 -15.17
CA TYR A 118 13.47 -10.58 -15.26
C TYR A 118 13.00 -9.93 -13.95
N ILE A 119 13.70 -10.16 -12.83
CA ILE A 119 13.30 -9.64 -11.52
C ILE A 119 13.24 -8.10 -11.54
N LEU A 120 14.33 -7.44 -11.94
CA LEU A 120 14.39 -5.97 -11.94
C LEU A 120 13.35 -5.33 -12.88
N PRO A 121 13.18 -5.79 -14.14
CA PRO A 121 12.10 -5.28 -15.00
C PRO A 121 10.71 -5.46 -14.41
N VAL A 122 10.41 -6.61 -13.81
CA VAL A 122 9.07 -6.89 -13.27
C VAL A 122 8.81 -6.07 -12.00
N ILE A 123 9.76 -5.97 -11.08
CA ILE A 123 9.63 -5.09 -9.90
C ILE A 123 9.45 -3.62 -10.31
N SER A 124 10.13 -3.18 -11.38
CA SER A 124 9.95 -1.83 -11.89
C SER A 124 8.52 -1.61 -12.39
N MET A 125 7.95 -2.58 -13.10
CA MET A 125 6.54 -2.55 -13.52
C MET A 125 5.57 -2.66 -12.34
N GLU A 126 5.89 -3.46 -11.31
CA GLU A 126 5.12 -3.53 -10.06
C GLU A 126 5.11 -2.18 -9.34
N ASN A 127 6.23 -1.46 -9.29
CA ASN A 127 6.26 -0.13 -8.69
C ASN A 127 5.38 0.86 -9.47
N ILE A 128 5.49 0.87 -10.81
CA ILE A 128 4.59 1.67 -11.66
C ILE A 128 3.13 1.27 -11.42
N ALA A 129 2.86 -0.04 -11.32
CA ALA A 129 1.53 -0.56 -11.07
C ALA A 129 0.98 -0.17 -9.69
N ALA A 130 1.82 -0.16 -8.65
CA ALA A 130 1.42 0.25 -7.31
C ALA A 130 0.96 1.71 -7.32
N ILE A 131 1.77 2.60 -7.89
CA ILE A 131 1.49 4.04 -8.01
C ILE A 131 0.23 4.26 -8.85
N ARG A 132 0.19 3.70 -10.07
CA ARG A 132 -0.91 3.94 -11.02
C ARG A 132 -2.21 3.24 -10.61
N GLY A 133 -2.12 2.07 -9.99
CA GLY A 133 -3.28 1.35 -9.47
C GLY A 133 -3.98 2.11 -8.36
N SER A 134 -3.20 2.65 -7.42
CA SER A 134 -3.71 3.40 -6.27
C SER A 134 -4.43 4.69 -6.67
N LEU A 135 -4.07 5.28 -7.82
CA LEU A 135 -4.64 6.51 -8.39
C LEU A 135 -6.17 6.50 -8.54
N LEU A 136 -6.77 5.33 -8.80
CA LEU A 136 -8.21 5.24 -9.06
C LEU A 136 -9.05 5.60 -7.82
N THR A 137 -8.62 5.16 -6.63
CA THR A 137 -9.43 5.28 -5.41
C THR A 137 -8.97 6.45 -4.54
N PRO A 138 -9.91 7.15 -3.87
CA PRO A 138 -9.57 8.22 -2.94
C PRO A 138 -8.59 7.81 -1.84
N PHE A 139 -8.69 6.57 -1.34
CA PHE A 139 -7.87 6.06 -0.24
C PHE A 139 -6.69 5.21 -0.69
N GLY A 140 -6.47 5.05 -2.00
CA GLY A 140 -5.37 4.25 -2.51
C GLY A 140 -4.00 4.84 -2.16
N SER A 141 -3.90 6.17 -2.04
CA SER A 141 -2.68 6.84 -1.58
C SER A 141 -3.03 8.09 -0.77
N PRO A 142 -2.14 8.54 0.13
CA PRO A 142 -2.35 9.79 0.86
C PRO A 142 -2.54 11.00 -0.06
N GLN A 143 -1.86 11.03 -1.22
CA GLN A 143 -1.97 12.08 -2.21
C GLN A 143 -3.37 12.13 -2.83
N ASN A 144 -3.95 10.96 -3.16
CA ASN A 144 -5.32 10.90 -3.65
C ASN A 144 -6.33 11.29 -2.58
N LEU A 145 -6.05 10.95 -1.32
CA LEU A 145 -6.94 11.26 -0.20
C LEU A 145 -7.02 12.76 0.01
N PHE A 146 -5.89 13.45 -0.08
CA PHE A 146 -5.81 14.91 -0.06
C PHE A 146 -6.56 15.54 -1.24
N LEU A 147 -6.30 15.09 -2.47
CA LEU A 147 -7.01 15.58 -3.67
C LEU A 147 -8.52 15.38 -3.56
N TYR A 148 -8.95 14.20 -3.10
CA TYR A 148 -10.36 13.91 -2.89
C TYR A 148 -10.96 14.81 -1.80
N GLY A 149 -10.25 15.05 -0.70
CA GLY A 149 -10.68 15.95 0.37
C GLY A 149 -10.94 17.37 -0.12
N ARG A 150 -10.09 17.88 -1.01
CA ARG A 150 -10.21 19.25 -1.55
C ARG A 150 -11.16 19.38 -2.75
N SER A 151 -11.31 18.32 -3.54
CA SER A 151 -12.08 18.34 -4.79
C SER A 151 -13.58 18.58 -4.64
N GLY A 152 -14.17 18.30 -3.47
CA GLY A 152 -15.61 18.45 -3.26
C GLY A 152 -16.51 17.48 -4.03
N VAL A 153 -16.00 16.71 -5.01
CA VAL A 153 -16.81 15.78 -5.84
C VAL A 153 -17.13 14.45 -5.15
N SER A 154 -18.19 13.75 -5.56
CA SER A 154 -18.50 12.42 -5.01
C SER A 154 -17.42 11.38 -5.37
N ALA A 155 -17.30 10.30 -4.59
CA ALA A 155 -16.28 9.28 -4.84
C ALA A 155 -16.37 8.64 -6.25
N PRO A 156 -17.56 8.30 -6.78
CA PRO A 156 -17.67 7.76 -8.14
C PRO A 156 -17.22 8.75 -9.21
N VAL A 157 -17.51 10.05 -9.04
CA VAL A 157 -17.08 11.10 -9.97
C VAL A 157 -15.56 11.28 -9.91
N PHE A 158 -14.97 11.26 -8.72
CA PHE A 158 -13.51 11.26 -8.57
C PHE A 158 -12.87 10.06 -9.30
N MET A 159 -13.39 8.85 -9.08
CA MET A 159 -12.92 7.64 -9.76
C MET A 159 -13.09 7.74 -11.28
N LEU A 160 -14.20 8.32 -11.75
CA LEU A 160 -14.43 8.54 -13.18
C LEU A 160 -13.38 9.50 -13.77
N HIS A 161 -13.04 10.59 -13.09
CA HIS A 161 -11.98 11.52 -13.52
C HIS A 161 -10.60 10.87 -13.55
N MET A 162 -10.31 9.97 -12.60
CA MET A 162 -9.04 9.25 -12.54
C MET A 162 -8.98 8.05 -13.51
N SER A 163 -10.13 7.55 -13.97
CA SER A 163 -10.23 6.36 -14.80
C SER A 163 -9.46 6.40 -16.12
N PRO A 164 -9.37 7.51 -16.89
CA PRO A 164 -8.64 7.51 -18.16
C PRO A 164 -7.15 7.23 -17.93
N LEU A 165 -6.55 7.91 -16.94
CA LEU A 165 -5.15 7.70 -16.57
C LEU A 165 -4.92 6.27 -16.06
N TRP A 166 -5.86 5.76 -15.27
CA TRP A 166 -5.80 4.41 -14.71
C TRP A 166 -5.86 3.33 -15.82
N VAL A 167 -6.84 3.42 -16.73
CA VAL A 167 -7.01 2.48 -17.85
C VAL A 167 -5.80 2.55 -18.80
N THR A 168 -5.36 3.75 -19.18
CA THR A 168 -4.17 3.90 -20.04
C THR A 168 -2.93 3.30 -19.39
N SER A 169 -2.75 3.49 -18.08
CA SER A 169 -1.62 2.89 -17.35
C SER A 169 -1.70 1.36 -17.35
N PHE A 170 -2.89 0.79 -17.17
CA PHE A 170 -3.10 -0.66 -17.22
C PHE A 170 -2.75 -1.24 -18.59
N ILE A 171 -3.20 -0.58 -19.67
CA ILE A 171 -2.89 -0.97 -21.05
C ILE A 171 -1.38 -0.90 -21.30
N LEU A 172 -0.72 0.17 -20.87
CA LEU A 172 0.73 0.32 -21.03
C LEU A 172 1.51 -0.75 -20.27
N LEU A 173 1.10 -1.11 -19.05
CA LEU A 173 1.71 -2.20 -18.28
C LEU A 173 1.57 -3.55 -19.01
N PHE A 174 0.40 -3.83 -19.58
CA PHE A 174 0.20 -5.04 -20.40
C PHE A 174 1.13 -5.05 -21.63
N ILE A 175 1.25 -3.91 -22.32
CA ILE A 175 2.16 -3.75 -23.46
C ILE A 175 3.62 -3.97 -23.02
N PHE A 176 4.05 -3.40 -21.89
CA PHE A 176 5.41 -3.59 -21.39
C PHE A 176 5.73 -5.04 -21.06
N VAL A 177 4.79 -5.80 -20.48
CA VAL A 177 4.97 -7.24 -20.28
C VAL A 177 5.12 -7.95 -21.62
N LYS A 178 4.28 -7.65 -22.62
CA LYS A 178 4.40 -8.23 -23.97
C LYS A 178 5.73 -7.90 -24.64
N VAL A 179 6.22 -6.67 -24.50
CA VAL A 179 7.50 -6.22 -25.04
C VAL A 179 8.67 -6.90 -24.34
N LEU A 180 8.62 -7.04 -23.01
CA LEU A 180 9.66 -7.70 -22.21
C LEU A 180 9.85 -9.16 -22.62
N TYR A 181 8.76 -9.88 -22.88
CA TYR A 181 8.77 -11.28 -23.29
C TYR A 181 8.60 -11.51 -24.79
N ARG A 182 8.81 -10.47 -25.61
CA ARG A 182 8.68 -10.51 -27.08
C ARG A 182 9.40 -11.70 -27.72
N LYS A 183 10.61 -12.01 -27.24
CA LYS A 183 11.46 -13.05 -27.83
C LYS A 183 11.00 -14.46 -27.44
N ASP A 184 10.41 -14.63 -26.25
CA ASP A 184 10.02 -15.93 -25.70
C ASP A 184 8.62 -15.87 -25.03
N PRO A 185 7.53 -15.72 -25.83
CA PRO A 185 6.18 -15.49 -25.29
C PRO A 185 5.57 -16.71 -24.57
N LYS A 186 6.17 -17.89 -24.73
CA LYS A 186 5.79 -19.14 -24.06
C LYS A 186 6.85 -19.62 -23.07
N MET A 187 7.75 -18.73 -22.62
CA MET A 187 8.77 -19.08 -21.65
C MET A 187 8.12 -19.72 -20.42
N ALA A 188 8.49 -20.96 -20.14
CA ALA A 188 8.01 -21.68 -18.97
C ALA A 188 8.61 -21.07 -17.69
N VAL A 189 7.83 -21.07 -16.61
CA VAL A 189 8.29 -20.63 -15.29
C VAL A 189 9.35 -21.58 -14.75
N TYR A 190 9.12 -22.89 -14.91
CA TYR A 190 10.09 -23.94 -14.61
C TYR A 190 10.44 -24.64 -15.92
N GLU A 191 11.72 -24.81 -16.21
CA GLU A 191 12.13 -25.66 -17.31
C GLU A 191 11.78 -27.10 -16.97
N ALA A 192 11.04 -27.77 -17.86
CA ALA A 192 10.83 -29.20 -17.75
C ALA A 192 12.20 -29.86 -17.82
N ALA A 193 12.70 -30.36 -16.68
CA ALA A 193 13.85 -31.24 -16.68
C ALA A 193 13.57 -32.36 -17.69
N ALA A 194 14.41 -32.45 -18.71
CA ALA A 194 14.36 -33.50 -19.70
C ALA A 194 14.37 -34.86 -18.98
N GLY A 195 13.36 -35.69 -19.24
CA GLY A 195 13.36 -37.12 -18.96
C GLY A 195 13.56 -37.52 -17.51
N ASN A 196 12.47 -37.57 -16.73
CA ASN A 196 12.03 -38.77 -16.00
C ASN A 196 10.77 -38.45 -15.21
N ALA A 197 9.67 -39.08 -15.63
CA ALA A 197 8.43 -39.07 -14.88
C ALA A 197 8.62 -39.86 -13.57
N ALA A 198 7.88 -39.41 -12.55
CA ALA A 198 7.58 -40.13 -11.31
C ALA A 198 8.75 -40.35 -10.33
N SER A 199 9.01 -39.34 -9.50
CA SER A 199 9.10 -39.51 -8.03
C SER A 199 9.52 -38.20 -7.37
N GLY A 200 8.81 -37.83 -6.30
CA GLY A 200 9.36 -37.19 -5.11
C GLY A 200 10.07 -35.83 -5.24
N GLN A 201 9.56 -34.86 -4.49
CA GLN A 201 10.27 -33.67 -4.04
C GLN A 201 10.36 -32.51 -5.05
N SER A 202 9.22 -31.84 -5.24
CA SER A 202 9.21 -30.39 -5.39
C SER A 202 9.60 -29.75 -4.06
N GLY A 203 10.90 -29.82 -3.73
CA GLY A 203 11.51 -29.14 -2.60
C GLY A 203 11.65 -27.65 -2.86
N THR A 204 10.53 -26.96 -3.08
CA THR A 204 10.48 -25.51 -2.93
C THR A 204 10.08 -25.26 -1.50
N SER A 205 11.05 -24.91 -0.66
CA SER A 205 10.82 -24.38 0.69
C SER A 205 10.15 -23.01 0.63
N THR A 206 9.01 -22.89 -0.06
CA THR A 206 7.94 -22.05 0.45
C THR A 206 7.65 -22.62 1.82
N THR A 207 8.17 -21.98 2.87
CA THR A 207 7.54 -22.05 4.20
C THR A 207 6.05 -22.03 3.93
N SER A 208 5.39 -23.16 4.16
CA SER A 208 3.96 -23.32 3.97
C SER A 208 3.32 -22.49 5.07
N VAL A 209 3.30 -21.16 4.88
CA VAL A 209 2.55 -20.24 5.70
C VAL A 209 1.11 -20.62 5.41
N GLU A 210 0.58 -21.54 6.18
CA GLU A 210 -0.83 -21.86 6.18
C GLU A 210 -1.54 -20.86 7.07
N TRP A 211 -2.78 -20.55 6.72
CA TRP A 211 -3.61 -19.80 7.62
C TRP A 211 -3.87 -20.62 8.85
N ASP A 212 -3.40 -20.12 9.99
CA ASP A 212 -3.79 -20.63 11.29
C ASP A 212 -5.33 -20.55 11.40
N PRO A 213 -6.02 -21.72 11.56
CA PRO A 213 -7.47 -21.76 11.73
C PRO A 213 -7.94 -20.97 12.96
N ALA A 214 -7.14 -20.95 14.04
CA ALA A 214 -7.48 -20.25 15.27
C ALA A 214 -7.58 -18.73 15.08
N ARG A 215 -6.88 -18.18 14.09
CA ARG A 215 -6.85 -16.74 13.78
C ARG A 215 -7.90 -16.28 12.76
N LYS A 216 -8.82 -17.16 12.35
CA LYS A 216 -9.91 -16.81 11.41
C LYS A 216 -10.72 -15.61 11.89
N HIS A 217 -11.00 -15.52 13.19
CA HIS A 217 -11.73 -14.40 13.78
C HIS A 217 -11.00 -13.06 13.57
N LYS A 218 -9.68 -13.01 13.76
CA LYS A 218 -8.86 -11.80 13.53
C LYS A 218 -8.92 -11.34 12.08
N ARG A 219 -8.81 -12.27 11.13
CA ARG A 219 -8.93 -11.96 9.69
C ARG A 219 -10.28 -11.33 9.36
N ILE A 220 -11.37 -11.89 9.89
CA ILE A 220 -12.72 -11.33 9.70
C ILE A 220 -12.82 -9.94 10.33
N ILE A 221 -12.31 -9.74 11.55
CA ILE A 221 -12.28 -8.42 12.21
C ILE A 221 -11.56 -7.39 11.34
N TYR A 222 -10.35 -7.68 10.86
CA TYR A 222 -9.62 -6.73 10.02
C TYR A 222 -10.35 -6.44 8.70
N LEU A 223 -10.98 -7.44 8.07
CA LEU A 223 -11.80 -7.22 6.86
C LEU A 223 -13.01 -6.31 7.15
N CYS A 224 -13.69 -6.52 8.28
CA CYS A 224 -14.80 -5.65 8.70
C CYS A 224 -14.33 -4.22 9.01
N LEU A 225 -13.20 -4.07 9.72
CA LEU A 225 -12.61 -2.75 9.98
C LEU A 225 -12.20 -2.05 8.69
N PHE A 226 -11.67 -2.80 7.71
CA PHE A 226 -11.34 -2.26 6.41
C PHE A 226 -12.57 -1.73 5.67
N VAL A 227 -13.67 -2.48 5.67
CA VAL A 227 -14.95 -2.02 5.08
C VAL A 227 -15.46 -0.75 5.79
N LEU A 228 -15.37 -0.69 7.12
CA LEU A 228 -15.73 0.50 7.90
C LEU A 228 -14.88 1.72 7.52
N ILE A 229 -13.57 1.54 7.34
CA ILE A 229 -12.65 2.62 6.94
C ILE A 229 -13.00 3.10 5.53
N VAL A 230 -13.18 2.18 4.58
CA VAL A 230 -13.58 2.51 3.20
C VAL A 230 -14.90 3.26 3.19
N TRP A 231 -15.90 2.80 3.94
CA TRP A 231 -17.16 3.50 4.12
C TRP A 231 -16.97 4.91 4.68
N THR A 232 -16.15 5.07 5.71
CA THR A 232 -15.86 6.37 6.35
C THR A 232 -15.24 7.35 5.36
N ILE A 233 -14.34 6.89 4.50
CA ILE A 233 -13.69 7.72 3.48
C ILE A 233 -14.67 8.10 2.38
N VAL A 234 -15.42 7.12 1.85
CA VAL A 234 -16.36 7.30 0.72
C VAL A 234 -17.57 8.15 1.11
N SER A 235 -18.13 7.93 2.30
CA SER A 235 -19.34 8.61 2.77
C SER A 235 -19.10 10.08 3.13
N ARG A 236 -17.84 10.50 3.25
CA ARG A 236 -17.44 11.82 3.78
C ARG A 236 -18.14 12.24 5.06
N THR A 237 -18.47 11.27 5.91
CA THR A 237 -19.20 11.53 7.14
C THR A 237 -18.40 12.43 8.09
N GLY A 238 -19.10 13.32 8.79
CA GLY A 238 -18.53 14.10 9.90
C GLY A 238 -18.09 13.23 11.08
N TYR A 239 -18.56 11.98 11.14
CA TYR A 239 -18.33 11.02 12.21
C TYR A 239 -17.03 10.21 12.08
N TRP A 240 -16.06 10.68 11.30
CA TRP A 240 -14.79 9.98 11.07
C TRP A 240 -14.02 9.66 12.37
N TYR A 241 -14.17 10.49 13.40
CA TYR A 241 -13.55 10.30 14.71
C TYR A 241 -14.15 9.09 15.46
N ILE A 242 -15.44 8.80 15.26
CA ILE A 242 -16.10 7.60 15.83
C ILE A 242 -15.52 6.35 15.19
N SER A 243 -15.37 6.35 13.85
CA SER A 243 -14.71 5.25 13.14
C SER A 243 -13.27 5.06 13.62
N ALA A 244 -12.53 6.14 13.85
CA ALA A 244 -11.16 6.08 14.35
C ALA A 244 -11.07 5.47 15.74
N LEU A 245 -11.97 5.88 16.65
CA LEU A 245 -12.08 5.30 17.99
C LEU A 245 -12.51 3.82 17.94
N ALA A 246 -13.44 3.46 17.05
CA ALA A 246 -13.89 2.08 16.88
C ALA A 246 -12.75 1.17 16.38
N VAL A 247 -11.98 1.63 15.38
CA VAL A 247 -10.79 0.92 14.89
C VAL A 247 -9.75 0.77 16.01
N LEU A 248 -9.44 1.85 16.72
CA LEU A 248 -8.50 1.82 17.84
C LEU A 248 -8.94 0.83 18.93
N ALA A 249 -10.20 0.87 19.35
CA ALA A 249 -10.76 -0.03 20.35
C ALA A 249 -10.71 -1.49 19.88
N ALA A 250 -11.13 -1.78 18.65
CA ALA A 250 -11.11 -3.12 18.09
C ALA A 250 -9.69 -3.71 18.03
N VAL A 251 -8.69 -2.90 17.64
CA VAL A 251 -7.29 -3.31 17.61
C VAL A 251 -6.71 -3.47 19.02
N LEU A 252 -7.05 -2.59 19.96
CA LEU A 252 -6.65 -2.71 21.37
C LEU A 252 -7.18 -3.98 22.04
N LEU A 253 -8.36 -4.44 21.64
CA LEU A 253 -8.98 -5.66 22.13
C LEU A 253 -8.45 -6.91 21.42
N SER A 254 -8.16 -6.82 20.11
CA SER A 254 -7.80 -7.99 19.29
C SER A 254 -6.30 -8.28 19.26
N ASP A 255 -5.48 -7.23 19.03
CA ASP A 255 -4.03 -7.37 18.95
C ASP A 255 -3.29 -6.02 19.09
N ARG A 256 -2.97 -5.65 20.34
CA ARG A 256 -2.27 -4.41 20.69
C ARG A 256 -0.90 -4.26 20.03
N LYS A 257 -0.28 -5.37 19.63
CA LYS A 257 1.06 -5.37 19.02
C LYS A 257 1.06 -4.69 17.65
N ILE A 258 -0.08 -4.65 16.96
CA ILE A 258 -0.20 -3.98 15.67
C ILE A 258 -0.03 -2.48 15.81
N LEU A 259 -0.56 -1.87 16.88
CA LEU A 259 -0.36 -0.44 17.12
C LEU A 259 1.12 -0.09 17.22
N LEU A 260 1.93 -0.94 17.86
CA LEU A 260 3.39 -0.72 17.95
C LEU A 260 4.12 -0.85 16.60
N LYS A 261 3.51 -1.53 15.62
CA LYS A 261 4.06 -1.73 14.28
C LYS A 261 3.51 -0.76 13.25
N THR A 262 2.45 -0.02 13.57
CA THR A 262 1.89 1.03 12.71
C THR A 262 2.98 2.06 12.37
N ASP A 263 3.01 2.49 11.12
CA ASP A 263 3.99 3.46 10.63
C ASP A 263 3.70 4.89 11.14
N TYR A 264 4.19 5.18 12.34
CA TYR A 264 4.09 6.51 12.94
C TYR A 264 5.03 7.53 12.31
N VAL A 265 6.08 7.10 11.61
CA VAL A 265 7.00 8.01 10.90
C VAL A 265 6.27 8.68 9.75
N LEU A 266 5.50 7.89 8.98
CA LEU A 266 4.65 8.41 7.93
C LEU A 266 3.56 9.34 8.48
N LEU A 267 2.89 8.94 9.57
CA LEU A 267 1.85 9.76 10.20
C LEU A 267 2.41 11.10 10.71
N ALA A 268 3.58 11.09 11.34
CA ALA A 268 4.26 12.29 11.80
C ALA A 268 4.69 13.19 10.62
N THR A 269 5.12 12.59 9.51
CA THR A 269 5.47 13.33 8.29
C THR A 269 4.27 14.09 7.73
N PHE A 270 3.09 13.44 7.64
CA PHE A 270 1.86 14.11 7.23
C PHE A 270 1.42 15.20 8.19
N LEU A 271 1.53 14.97 9.50
CA LEU A 271 1.25 16.00 10.50
C LEU A 271 2.13 17.23 10.28
N CYS A 272 3.43 17.05 10.04
CA CYS A 272 4.36 18.14 9.75
C CYS A 272 3.95 18.89 8.47
N PHE A 273 3.59 18.18 7.40
CA PHE A 273 3.10 18.82 6.17
C PHE A 273 1.80 19.58 6.37
N PHE A 274 0.87 19.09 7.19
CA PHE A 274 -0.37 19.81 7.47
C PHE A 274 -0.14 21.03 8.37
N ILE A 275 0.78 20.98 9.32
CA ILE A 275 1.20 22.18 10.08
C ILE A 275 1.76 23.24 9.13
N PHE A 276 2.66 22.83 8.24
CA PHE A 276 3.23 23.72 7.23
C PHE A 276 2.15 24.32 6.31
N SER A 277 1.27 23.47 5.76
CA SER A 277 0.19 23.91 4.89
C SER A 277 -0.81 24.83 5.60
N ALA A 278 -1.14 24.55 6.87
CA ALA A 278 -2.05 25.38 7.66
C ALA A 278 -1.43 26.75 7.97
N SER A 279 -0.13 26.81 8.22
CA SER A 279 0.60 28.08 8.42
C SER A 279 0.59 28.93 7.16
N ILE A 280 0.83 28.34 5.98
CA ILE A 280 0.74 29.08 4.71
C ILE A 280 -0.68 29.65 4.53
N ALA A 281 -1.71 28.83 4.69
CA ALA A 281 -3.09 29.25 4.52
C ALA A 281 -3.51 30.36 5.50
N ALA A 282 -2.93 30.39 6.71
CA ALA A 282 -3.19 31.43 7.69
C ALA A 282 -2.61 32.80 7.30
N ASN A 283 -1.56 32.82 6.48
CA ASN A 283 -0.84 34.03 6.08
C ASN A 283 -1.16 34.52 4.64
N GLU A 284 -2.04 33.83 3.89
CA GLU A 284 -2.51 34.27 2.57
C GLU A 284 -3.61 35.37 2.63
N LYS A 285 -3.70 36.12 3.74
CA LYS A 285 -4.64 37.23 3.91
C LYS A 285 -3.99 38.59 3.71
#